data_AF-A0A2M7FJW5-F1
#
_entry.id   AF-A0A2M7FJW5-F1
#
_cell.length_a   1.000
_cell.length_b   1.000
_cell.length_c   1.000
_cell.angle_alpha   90.00
_cell.angle_beta   90.00
_cell.angle_gamma   90.00
#
_symmetry.space_group_name_H-M   'P 1'
#
loop_
_entity.id
_entity.type
_entity.pdbx_description
1 polymer ?
#
loop_
_entity_poly.entity_id
_entity_poly.type
_entity_poly.pdbx_seq_one_letter_code
_entity_poly.pdbx_strand_id
1 'polypeptide(L)' 'KPGYFQHQHWVYGRAGEPCRRCGTAIKQIKQGQRSSFYCNHCQR' A
#
# COMPACT_ATOMS: atom_id res chain seq x y z
N LYS A 1 17.71 12.01 -18.99
CA LYS A 1 16.32 12.39 -18.63
C LYS A 1 15.85 11.38 -17.58
N PRO A 2 15.75 11.75 -16.30
CA PRO A 2 15.41 10.77 -15.26
C PRO A 2 13.97 10.29 -15.41
N GLY A 3 13.78 8.97 -15.32
CA GLY A 3 12.58 8.25 -15.70
C GLY A 3 11.36 8.56 -14.83
N TYR A 4 10.23 8.78 -15.49
CA TYR A 4 8.93 9.18 -14.93
C TYR A 4 8.15 8.04 -14.24
N PHE A 5 8.82 7.00 -13.74
CA PHE A 5 8.14 5.93 -13.01
C PHE A 5 8.04 6.26 -11.52
N GLN A 6 7.35 7.36 -11.20
CA GLN A 6 6.87 7.57 -9.85
C GLN A 6 5.72 6.58 -9.64
N HIS A 7 6.03 5.44 -9.01
CA HIS A 7 5.01 4.54 -8.52
C HIS A 7 4.11 5.34 -7.57
N GLN A 8 2.93 5.72 -8.04
CA GLN A 8 1.92 6.32 -7.17
C GLN A 8 1.63 5.28 -6.09
N HIS A 9 2.06 5.53 -4.87
CA HIS A 9 1.91 4.57 -3.79
C HIS A 9 0.55 4.78 -3.10
N TRP A 10 -0.48 4.07 -3.56
CA TRP A 10 -1.85 4.20 -3.04
C TRP A 10 -2.02 3.73 -1.58
N VAL A 11 -1.07 2.94 -1.08
CA VAL A 11 -1.14 2.23 0.21
C VAL A 11 0.06 2.46 1.12
N TYR A 12 1.17 3.04 0.61
CA TYR A 12 2.41 3.18 1.38
C TYR A 12 2.27 4.20 2.50
N GLY A 13 2.66 3.81 3.72
CA GLY A 13 2.53 4.66 4.91
C GLY A 13 1.10 4.84 5.43
N ARG A 14 0.12 4.16 4.82
CA ARG A 14 -1.31 4.27 5.15
C ARG A 14 -1.81 3.14 6.03
N ALA A 15 -0.93 2.50 6.82
CA ALA A 15 -1.32 1.40 7.70
C ALA A 15 -2.42 1.84 8.68
N GLY A 16 -3.52 1.11 8.73
CA GLY A 16 -4.68 1.44 9.55
C GLY A 16 -5.62 2.48 8.93
N GLU A 17 -5.23 3.18 7.87
CA GLU A 17 -6.13 4.09 7.16
C GLU A 17 -7.08 3.33 6.21
N PRO A 18 -8.25 3.90 5.92
CA PRO A 18 -9.17 3.32 4.93
C PRO A 18 -8.56 3.31 3.52
N CYS A 19 -8.74 2.17 2.84
CA CYS A 19 -8.39 2.00 1.43
C CYS A 19 -9.17 2.99 0.56
N ARG A 20 -8.48 3.66 -0.38
CA ARG A 20 -9.10 4.62 -1.31
C ARG A 20 -10.10 3.99 -2.29
N ARG A 21 -10.11 2.65 -2.42
CA ARG A 21 -11.01 1.93 -3.33
C ARG A 21 -12.22 1.32 -2.62
N CYS A 22 -12.01 0.63 -1.49
CA CYS A 22 -13.07 -0.12 -0.81
C CYS A 22 -13.33 0.31 0.64
N GLY A 23 -12.59 1.29 1.18
CA GLY A 23 -12.73 1.75 2.57
C GLY A 23 -12.15 0.80 3.63
N THR A 24 -11.81 -0.44 3.29
CA THR A 24 -11.18 -1.39 4.25
C THR A 24 -9.83 -0.87 4.75
N ALA A 25 -9.55 -1.04 6.04
CA ALA A 25 -8.26 -0.64 6.62
C ALA A 25 -7.08 -1.33 5.90
N ILE A 26 -6.10 -0.53 5.48
CA ILE A 26 -4.87 -1.02 4.87
C ILE A 26 -4.05 -1.75 5.94
N LYS A 27 -3.59 -2.95 5.61
CA LYS A 27 -2.72 -3.75 6.47
C LYS A 27 -1.27 -3.46 6.15
N GLN A 28 -0.47 -3.34 7.19
CA GLN A 28 0.99 -3.37 7.10
C GLN A 28 1.46 -4.75 7.54
N ILE A 29 2.30 -5.37 6.72
CA ILE A 29 3.04 -6.58 7.08
C ILE A 29 4.52 -6.31 6.93
N LYS A 30 5.32 -6.99 7.75
CA LYS A 30 6.77 -6.98 7.61
C LYS A 30 7.17 -8.27 6.89
N GLN A 31 7.58 -8.16 5.63
CA GLN A 31 8.13 -9.28 4.87
C GLN A 31 9.66 -9.24 5.00
N GLY A 32 10.19 -10.06 5.91
CA GLY A 32 11.61 -10.05 6.27
C GLY A 32 12.01 -8.72 6.92
N GLN A 33 12.85 -7.94 6.24
CA GLN A 33 13.30 -6.61 6.70
C GLN A 33 12.62 -5.44 5.96
N ARG A 34 11.54 -5.70 5.20
CA ARG A 34 10.81 -4.65 4.47
C ARG A 34 9.35 -4.57 4.94
N SER A 35 8.88 -3.35 5.18
CA SER A 35 7.46 -3.07 5.44
C SER A 35 6.70 -3.00 4.12
N SER A 36 5.72 -3.89 3.96
CA SER A 36 4.79 -3.93 2.84
C SER A 36 3.41 -3.50 3.32
N PHE A 37 2.72 -2.69 2.51
CA PHE A 37 1.36 -2.23 2.80
C PHE A 37 0.44 -2.75 1.70
N TYR A 38 -0.71 -3.32 2.08
CA TYR A 38 -1.66 -3.86 1.12
C TYR A 38 -3.09 -3.84 1.66
N CYS A 39 -4.06 -3.83 0.73
CA CYS A 39 -5.47 -3.99 1.07
C CYS A 39 -5.86 -5.46 0.87
N ASN A 40 -6.27 -6.14 1.93
CA ASN A 40 -6.70 -7.56 1.85
C ASN A 40 -7.98 -7.78 1.03
N HIS A 41 -8.77 -6.73 0.76
CA HIS A 41 -9.98 -6.82 -0.04
C HIS A 41 -9.72 -6.50 -1.52
N CYS A 42 -8.89 -5.50 -1.81
CA CYS A 42 -8.63 -5.07 -3.19
C CYS A 42 -7.47 -5.80 -3.86
N GLN A 43 -6.52 -6.31 -3.06
CA GLN A 43 -5.29 -6.94 -3.53
C GLN A 43 -5.41 -8.45 -3.24
N ARG A 44 -5.51 -9.24 -4.30
CA ARG A 44 -5.62 -10.71 -4.29
C ARG A 44 -4.44 -11.31 -5.03
#